data_AF-A0A7L0TLP2-F1
#
_entry.id   AF-A0A7L0TLP2-F1
#
_cell.length_a   1.000
_cell.length_b   1.000
_cell.length_c   1.000
_cell.angle_alpha   90.00
_cell.angle_beta   90.00
_cell.angle_gamma   90.00
#
_symmetry.space_group_name_H-M   'P 1'
#
loop_
_entity.id
_entity.type
_entity.pdbx_description
1 polymer ?
#
loop_
_entity_poly.entity_id
_entity_poly.type
_entity_poly.pdbx_seq_one_letter_code
_entity_poly.pdbx_strand_id
1 'polypeptide(L)'
;QNLHFDLSSLQAAEDVNVTFEDQQKINKFARNTSRITELKEEIEVKKKQLQNLEDACDDIMMLDDGDSLLIPYQIGDVFISHSQEETQEMLE
;
A
#
# COMPACT_ATOMS: atom_id res chain seq x y z
N GLN A 1 1.07 15.35 -5.77
CA GLN A 1 1.17 16.17 -7.00
C GLN A 1 0.71 15.28 -8.14
N ASN A 2 -0.58 15.33 -8.50
CA ASN A 2 -1.08 14.55 -9.63
C ASN A 2 -0.48 15.16 -10.90
N LEU A 3 0.29 14.36 -11.64
CA LEU A 3 0.72 14.67 -12.99
C LEU A 3 -0.54 14.74 -13.87
N HIS A 4 -1.17 15.91 -13.87
CA HIS A 4 -2.08 16.33 -14.93
C HIS A 4 -1.21 16.38 -16.19
N PHE A 5 -1.16 15.27 -16.92
CA PHE A 5 -0.49 15.19 -18.20
C PHE A 5 -1.31 16.05 -19.16
N ASP A 6 -0.92 17.32 -19.27
CA ASP A 6 -1.64 18.33 -20.00
C ASP A 6 -1.62 17.96 -21.49
N LEU A 7 -2.74 17.43 -21.97
CA LEU A 7 -2.94 17.08 -23.38
C LEU A 7 -2.79 18.31 -24.30
N SER A 8 -2.86 19.54 -23.78
CA SER A 8 -2.60 20.74 -24.57
C SER A 8 -1.13 20.88 -24.99
N SER A 9 -0.20 20.27 -24.25
CA SER A 9 1.23 20.26 -24.62
C SER A 9 1.53 19.41 -25.85
N LEU A 10 0.67 18.43 -26.19
CA LEU A 10 0.75 17.67 -27.45
C LEU A 10 0.27 18.50 -28.65
N GLN A 11 -0.59 19.50 -28.45
CA GLN A 11 -0.99 20.44 -29.51
C GLN A 11 0.12 21.42 -29.89
N ALA A 12 1.10 21.66 -29.00
CA ALA A 12 2.22 22.56 -29.26
C ALA A 12 3.40 21.90 -30.00
N ALA A 13 3.35 20.57 -30.24
CA ALA A 13 4.33 19.86 -31.05
C ALA A 13 3.91 19.85 -32.54
N GLU A 14 3.79 21.04 -33.13
CA GLU A 14 3.73 21.24 -34.58
C GLU A 14 5.08 20.84 -35.20
N ASP A 15 5.30 19.52 -35.35
CA ASP A 15 5.97 18.88 -36.51
C ASP A 15 5.95 17.34 -36.45
N VAL A 16 5.11 16.75 -35.57
CA VAL A 16 4.87 15.32 -35.52
C VAL A 16 3.42 15.08 -35.89
N ASN A 17 3.16 14.51 -37.06
CA ASN A 17 1.81 14.07 -37.46
C ASN A 17 1.37 12.91 -36.56
N VAL A 18 0.83 13.21 -35.38
CA VAL A 18 0.23 12.22 -34.47
C VAL A 18 -1.14 11.84 -35.01
N THR A 19 -1.32 10.56 -35.35
CA THR A 19 -2.61 10.08 -35.85
C THR A 19 -3.62 9.96 -34.71
N PHE A 20 -4.92 9.94 -35.03
CA PHE A 20 -5.96 9.66 -34.03
C PHE A 20 -5.73 8.33 -33.30
N GLU A 21 -5.24 7.31 -34.02
CA GLU A 21 -4.88 6.01 -33.45
C GLU A 21 -3.74 6.13 -32.43
N ASP A 22 -2.73 6.96 -32.71
CA ASP A 22 -1.62 7.21 -31.80
C ASP A 22 -2.10 7.93 -30.53
N GLN A 23 -2.99 8.92 -30.65
CA GLN A 23 -3.56 9.59 -29.49
C GLN A 23 -4.35 8.63 -28.59
N GLN A 24 -5.09 7.68 -29.18
CA GLN A 24 -5.78 6.64 -28.42
C GLN A 24 -4.81 5.73 -27.68
N LYS A 25 -3.69 5.35 -28.33
CA LYS A 25 -2.62 4.56 -27.72
C LYS A 25 -1.93 5.32 -26.58
N ILE A 26 -1.61 6.60 -26.77
CA ILE A 26 -1.01 7.48 -25.76
C ILE A 26 -1.93 7.58 -24.53
N ASN A 27 -3.22 7.85 -24.74
CA ASN A 27 -4.19 7.94 -23.65
C ASN A 27 -4.34 6.61 -22.90
N LYS A 28 -4.35 5.48 -23.62
CA LYS A 28 -4.38 4.15 -23.01
C LYS A 28 -3.11 3.87 -22.20
N PHE A 29 -1.95 4.23 -22.72
CA PHE A 29 -0.68 4.10 -22.03
C PHE A 29 -0.65 4.92 -20.74
N ALA A 30 -1.03 6.20 -20.80
CA ALA A 30 -1.07 7.07 -19.63
C ALA A 30 -1.97 6.51 -18.50
N ARG A 31 -3.16 6.02 -18.85
CA ARG A 31 -4.08 5.38 -17.89
C ARG A 31 -3.50 4.10 -17.31
N ASN A 32 -2.92 3.24 -18.15
CA ASN A 32 -2.33 1.99 -17.70
C ASN A 32 -1.13 2.23 -16.77
N THR A 33 -0.26 3.18 -17.11
CA THR A 33 0.88 3.55 -16.27
C THR A 33 0.43 4.06 -14.91
N SER A 34 -0.58 4.94 -14.87
CA SER A 34 -1.14 5.44 -13.61
C SER A 34 -1.67 4.29 -12.74
N ARG A 35 -2.46 3.38 -13.33
CA ARG A 35 -2.98 2.21 -12.62
C ARG A 35 -1.87 1.27 -12.12
N ILE A 36 -0.82 1.07 -12.90
CA ILE A 36 0.32 0.24 -12.49
C ILE A 36 1.04 0.87 -11.30
N THR A 37 1.25 2.19 -11.31
CA THR A 37 1.87 2.90 -10.20
C THR A 37 1.04 2.79 -8.94
N GLU A 38 -0.27 3.07 -9.02
CA GLU A 38 -1.21 2.94 -7.88
C GLU A 38 -1.19 1.51 -7.29
N LEU A 39 -1.26 0.48 -8.14
CA LEU A 39 -1.24 -0.91 -7.67
C LEU A 39 0.11 -1.29 -7.04
N LYS A 40 1.23 -0.78 -7.56
CA LYS A 40 2.55 -1.00 -6.95
C LYS A 40 2.64 -0.33 -5.58
N GLU A 41 2.16 0.89 -5.44
CA GLU A 41 2.12 1.59 -4.15
C GLU A 41 1.26 0.83 -3.14
N GLU A 42 0.08 0.33 -3.53
CA GLU A 42 -0.78 -0.48 -2.66
C GLU A 42 -0.08 -1.77 -2.19
N ILE A 43 0.64 -2.45 -3.10
CA ILE A 43 1.41 -3.64 -2.76
C ILE A 43 2.50 -3.31 -1.73
N GLU A 44 3.25 -2.22 -1.93
CA GLU A 44 4.32 -1.83 -1.00
C GLU A 44 3.78 -1.43 0.37
N VAL A 45 2.62 -0.78 0.44
CA VAL A 45 1.93 -0.50 1.70
C VAL A 45 1.54 -1.80 2.40
N LYS A 46 0.93 -2.75 1.70
CA LYS A 46 0.53 -4.05 2.26
C LYS A 46 1.72 -4.87 2.75
N LYS A 47 2.84 -4.87 2.01
CA LYS A 47 4.09 -5.53 2.45
C LYS A 47 4.62 -4.92 3.75
N LYS A 48 4.60 -3.60 3.87
CA LYS A 48 5.03 -2.92 5.09
C LYS A 48 4.12 -3.25 6.26
N GLN A 49 2.80 -3.30 6.04
CA GLN A 49 1.85 -3.73 7.07
C GLN A 49 2.11 -5.16 7.52
N LEU A 50 2.37 -6.07 6.58
CA LEU A 50 2.72 -7.46 6.89
C LEU A 50 4.01 -7.53 7.73
N GLN A 51 5.08 -6.87 7.29
CA GLN A 51 6.34 -6.85 8.05
C GLN A 51 6.14 -6.33 9.47
N ASN A 52 5.36 -5.26 9.65
CA ASN A 52 5.07 -4.73 10.98
C ASN A 52 4.31 -5.73 11.88
N LEU A 53 3.47 -6.59 11.30
CA LEU A 53 2.75 -7.63 12.04
C LEU A 53 3.68 -8.79 12.40
N GLU A 54 4.54 -9.20 11.47
CA GLU A 54 5.58 -10.22 11.70
C GLU A 54 6.54 -9.75 12.82
N ASP A 55 7.05 -8.53 12.73
CA ASP A 55 7.91 -7.92 13.75
C ASP A 55 7.21 -7.87 15.12
N ALA A 56 5.93 -7.51 15.15
CA ALA A 56 5.14 -7.48 16.39
C ALA A 56 4.94 -8.89 16.98
N CYS A 57 4.73 -9.91 16.13
CA CYS A 57 4.62 -11.30 16.58
C CYS A 57 5.94 -11.79 17.20
N ASP A 58 7.07 -11.51 16.55
CA ASP A 58 8.41 -11.81 17.05
C ASP A 58 8.69 -11.11 18.39
N ASP A 59 8.36 -9.82 18.51
CA ASP A 59 8.50 -9.06 19.76
C ASP A 59 7.68 -9.67 20.91
N ILE A 60 6.46 -10.13 20.61
CA ILE A 60 5.59 -10.81 21.57
C ILE A 60 6.17 -12.16 21.98
N MET A 61 6.74 -12.93 21.05
CA MET A 61 7.39 -14.22 21.35
C MET A 61 8.62 -14.08 22.25
N MET A 62 9.26 -12.91 22.29
CA MET A 62 10.40 -12.64 23.19
C MET A 62 10.00 -12.33 24.63
N LEU A 63 8.70 -12.14 24.91
CA LEU A 63 8.21 -11.94 26.28
C LEU A 63 8.35 -13.24 27.08
N ASP A 64 8.80 -13.14 28.34
CA ASP A 64 8.98 -14.30 29.22
C ASP A 64 7.62 -14.76 29.78
N ASP A 65 7.33 -16.07 29.70
CA ASP A 65 6.05 -16.69 30.11
C ASP A 65 5.70 -16.46 31.59
N GLY A 66 6.68 -16.04 32.40
CA GLY A 66 6.54 -15.79 33.83
C GLY A 66 5.76 -14.52 34.19
N ASP A 67 5.62 -13.60 33.24
CA ASP A 67 4.88 -12.36 33.43
C ASP A 67 3.48 -12.53 32.80
N SER A 68 2.42 -12.63 33.62
CA SER A 68 1.01 -12.55 33.16
C SER A 68 0.66 -11.15 32.62
N LEU A 69 1.42 -10.68 31.64
CA LEU A 69 1.25 -9.39 30.98
C LEU A 69 0.17 -9.55 29.92
N LEU A 70 -0.94 -8.86 30.13
CA LEU A 70 -1.92 -8.70 29.08
C LEU A 70 -1.40 -7.70 28.05
N ILE A 71 -1.44 -8.10 26.78
CA ILE A 71 -0.98 -7.31 25.66
C ILE A 71 -2.15 -6.45 25.17
N PRO A 72 -2.01 -5.11 25.11
CA PRO A 72 -3.05 -4.25 24.56
C PRO A 72 -3.07 -4.35 23.04
N TYR A 73 -4.06 -5.03 22.48
CA TYR A 73 -4.30 -5.16 21.05
C TYR A 73 -5.29 -4.09 20.55
N GLN A 74 -4.96 -3.39 19.47
CA GLN A 74 -5.79 -2.32 18.92
C GLN A 74 -6.81 -2.86 17.91
N ILE A 75 -8.10 -2.56 18.12
CA ILE A 75 -9.18 -2.82 17.16
C ILE A 75 -9.88 -1.50 16.83
N GLY A 76 -9.66 -0.98 15.62
CA GLY A 76 -10.13 0.35 15.26
C GLY A 76 -9.51 1.42 16.17
N ASP A 77 -10.33 2.11 16.95
CA ASP A 77 -9.91 3.21 17.83
C ASP A 77 -9.82 2.81 19.32
N VAL A 78 -10.01 1.53 19.66
CA VAL A 78 -9.97 1.03 21.05
C VAL A 78 -8.89 -0.03 21.23
N PHE A 79 -8.39 -0.16 22.47
CA PHE A 79 -7.46 -1.21 22.87
C PHE A 79 -8.15 -2.23 23.78
N ILE A 80 -7.90 -3.50 23.53
CA ILE A 80 -8.39 -4.63 24.33
C ILE A 80 -7.18 -5.43 24.80
N SER A 81 -7.13 -5.73 26.09
CA SER A 81 -6.04 -6.48 26.72
C SER A 81 -6.27 -7.98 26.57
N HIS A 82 -5.41 -8.67 25.83
CA HIS A 82 -5.46 -10.11 25.59
C HIS A 82 -4.25 -10.83 26.19
N SER A 83 -4.33 -12.14 26.36
CA SER A 83 -3.13 -12.94 26.64
C SER A 83 -2.18 -12.95 25.44
N GLN A 84 -0.95 -13.39 25.66
CA GLN A 84 0.05 -13.55 24.62
C GLN A 84 -0.43 -14.48 23.49
N GLU A 85 -0.94 -15.65 23.85
CA GLU A 85 -1.45 -16.66 22.91
C GLU A 85 -2.60 -16.10 22.06
N GLU A 86 -3.60 -15.47 22.70
CA GLU A 86 -4.72 -14.83 21.98
C GLU A 86 -4.25 -13.71 21.06
N THR A 87 -3.25 -12.92 21.47
CA THR A 87 -2.72 -11.83 20.64
C THR A 87 -1.98 -12.36 19.42
N GLN A 88 -1.23 -13.45 19.56
CA GLN A 88 -0.55 -14.11 18.43
C GLN A 88 -1.56 -14.67 17.43
N GLU A 89 -2.61 -15.37 17.89
CA GLU A 89 -3.66 -15.89 17.01
C GLU A 89 -4.38 -14.77 16.23
N MET A 90 -4.45 -13.55 16.79
CA MET A 90 -5.04 -12.39 16.12
C MET A 90 -4.09 -11.66 15.14
N LEU A 91 -2.79 -11.93 15.22
CA LEU A 91 -1.78 -11.38 14.31
C LEU A 91 -1.52 -12.29 13.09
N GLU A 92 -1.80 -13.59 13.22
CA GLU A 92 -1.77 -14.60 12.14
C GLU A 92 -2.94 -14.48 11.14
#